data_AF-A0A7S2WJL7-F1
#
_entry.id   AF-A0A7S2WJL7-F1
#
_cell.length_a   1.000
_cell.length_b   1.000
_cell.length_c   1.000
_cell.angle_alpha   90.00
_cell.angle_beta   90.00
_cell.angle_gamma   90.00
#
_symmetry.space_group_name_H-M   'P 1'
#
loop_
_entity.id
_entity.type
_entity.pdbx_description
1 polymer ?
#
loop_
_entity_poly.entity_id
_entity_poly.type
_entity_poly.pdbx_seq_one_letter_code
_entity_poly.pdbx_strand_id
1 'polypeptide(L)'
;KKLDGFVRDLESIFPPAELIYDYYVDVATNDWKLWDEKVPNPWRAPKGAEYFKINVPTVDTVRNTFIVERLLRRQISTMIVGDTGTGKTVLAEQILESFTSQESSKHSKLVVNFSSATNSLTTQEIIEGSMEKRSKDKFGPPGGKQLICFVDDFNMPRKDLFGSQPPLELLRQWIDYEGWYERAKQTWRYIADMQLLVAMGPPGGGRSVISERLQSRFNLINFTPPKGKDMERIFSSILTPYFQEFDDEVKTLGESFAKATVQLFGTVSKTFLPTPSKCHYLFNMRDISKVTQGLLLCEKTTTDTKDAALRLWAHEAMRVFADRFIEKKDIVTFSNLVNDQLSSVFSSSWNDVVSNCAVAEDGPLFCDFLSEAIGTSEDAKVPYEQVVDGPKLKTFLEEKLEDYNLEPGYIPMDLVLFKDAIGHVCRISRVIKQPRGNCMLIGVGGSGRQSLSRLAGYTCEQKIFQIEISKQYRSAEFHEDLRSLYMQAGGEGKPTTFVFSDTQLKEESFLEDINNILSSGEVPNLFGKEDKMAVFEAVRPAAKKAGIVETADKLWEFFIDRTRANLHVVLCMSPVGEGFRNRCRMYPALVNCTTMDYFHPWPADALTEVAAKFLSETK
;
A
#
# COMPACT_ATOMS: atom_id res chain seq x y z
N LYS A 1 31.70 -2.08 6.44
CA LYS A 1 32.76 -1.98 7.47
C LYS A 1 33.71 -3.18 7.46
N LYS A 2 33.31 -4.40 7.85
CA LYS A 2 34.24 -5.55 7.80
C LYS A 2 34.76 -5.85 6.37
N LEU A 3 33.84 -5.98 5.41
CA LEU A 3 34.22 -6.20 4.00
C LEU A 3 34.98 -5.01 3.40
N ASP A 4 34.58 -3.80 3.75
CA ASP A 4 35.26 -2.56 3.38
C ASP A 4 36.72 -2.55 3.85
N GLY A 5 37.00 -2.89 5.11
CA GLY A 5 38.36 -3.04 5.62
C GLY A 5 39.16 -4.10 4.86
N PHE A 6 38.57 -5.30 4.66
CA PHE A 6 39.22 -6.38 3.92
C PHE A 6 39.61 -5.99 2.47
N VAL A 7 38.73 -5.28 1.76
CA VAL A 7 39.01 -4.83 0.39
C VAL A 7 40.11 -3.76 0.38
N ARG A 8 40.13 -2.87 1.38
CA ARG A 8 41.16 -1.83 1.51
C ARG A 8 42.53 -2.38 1.91
N ASP A 9 42.55 -3.49 2.65
CA ASP A 9 43.78 -4.23 2.96
C ASP A 9 44.39 -4.88 1.71
N LEU A 10 43.55 -5.27 0.74
CA LEU A 10 43.99 -5.81 -0.55
C LEU A 10 44.41 -4.70 -1.53
N GLU A 11 43.64 -3.60 -1.58
CA GLU A 11 43.79 -2.54 -2.57
C GLU A 11 43.64 -1.15 -1.92
N SER A 12 44.70 -0.35 -2.01
CA SER A 12 44.78 0.98 -1.37
C SER A 12 44.22 2.13 -2.22
N ILE A 13 43.67 1.84 -3.40
CA ILE A 13 43.18 2.84 -4.36
C ILE A 13 41.89 3.55 -3.90
N PHE A 14 41.16 2.98 -2.94
CA PHE A 14 39.88 3.51 -2.49
C PHE A 14 40.06 4.71 -1.55
N PRO A 15 39.35 5.84 -1.75
CA PRO A 15 39.45 7.00 -0.86
C PRO A 15 39.04 6.66 0.59
N PRO A 16 39.67 7.24 1.62
CA PRO A 16 39.50 6.80 3.02
C PRO A 16 38.30 7.41 3.76
N ALA A 17 37.59 8.39 3.18
CA ALA A 17 36.60 9.20 3.91
C ALA A 17 35.30 8.43 4.20
N GLU A 18 34.75 7.73 3.21
CA GLU A 18 33.49 6.96 3.33
C GLU A 18 33.72 5.47 3.02
N LEU A 19 32.67 4.64 3.03
CA LEU A 19 32.82 3.22 2.69
C LEU A 19 33.06 3.05 1.19
N ILE A 20 33.70 1.95 0.79
CA ILE A 20 33.88 1.61 -0.64
C ILE A 20 32.56 1.61 -1.44
N TYR A 21 31.41 1.37 -0.78
CA TYR A 21 30.08 1.36 -1.42
C TYR A 21 29.53 2.76 -1.71
N ASP A 22 30.10 3.79 -1.11
CA ASP A 22 29.65 5.18 -1.23
C ASP A 22 30.33 5.89 -2.42
N TYR A 23 31.27 5.20 -3.08
CA TYR A 23 31.97 5.69 -4.27
C TYR A 23 31.51 4.99 -5.57
N TYR A 24 31.64 5.72 -6.67
CA TYR A 24 31.55 5.20 -8.04
C TYR A 24 32.74 5.66 -8.87
N VAL A 25 33.05 4.92 -9.94
CA VAL A 25 34.09 5.30 -10.89
C VAL A 25 33.52 6.31 -11.87
N ASP A 26 34.06 7.52 -11.87
CA ASP A 26 33.78 8.52 -12.89
C ASP A 26 34.73 8.33 -14.08
N VAL A 27 34.17 7.85 -15.19
CA VAL A 27 34.94 7.53 -16.41
C VAL A 27 35.54 8.78 -17.05
N ALA A 28 34.96 9.97 -16.83
CA ALA A 28 35.47 11.20 -17.41
C ALA A 28 36.76 11.68 -16.72
N THR A 29 36.83 11.54 -15.40
CA THR A 29 37.98 11.96 -14.58
C THR A 29 38.93 10.80 -14.26
N ASN A 30 38.52 9.55 -14.53
CA ASN A 30 39.19 8.32 -14.11
C ASN A 30 39.45 8.28 -12.60
N ASP A 31 38.51 8.79 -11.81
CA ASP A 31 38.63 8.92 -10.36
C ASP A 31 37.38 8.39 -9.62
N TRP A 32 37.52 8.15 -8.32
CA TRP A 32 36.45 7.75 -7.42
C TRP A 32 35.68 8.97 -6.92
N LYS A 33 34.38 9.03 -7.20
CA LYS A 33 33.48 10.11 -6.73
C LYS A 33 32.36 9.57 -5.87
N LEU A 34 31.81 10.41 -4.99
CA LEU A 34 30.74 10.02 -4.08
C LEU A 34 29.40 9.93 -4.80
N TRP A 35 28.63 8.87 -4.52
CA TRP A 35 27.25 8.75 -5.01
C TRP A 35 26.35 9.92 -4.58
N ASP A 36 26.65 10.58 -3.45
CA ASP A 36 25.90 11.74 -2.97
C ASP A 36 25.93 12.91 -3.98
N GLU A 37 27.00 13.07 -4.77
CA GLU A 37 27.08 14.07 -5.85
C GLU A 37 26.06 13.85 -6.97
N LYS A 38 25.57 12.61 -7.12
CA LYS A 38 24.52 12.25 -8.09
C LYS A 38 23.11 12.35 -7.51
N VAL A 39 22.97 12.57 -6.20
CA VAL A 39 21.67 12.79 -5.58
C VAL A 39 21.27 14.25 -5.81
N PRO A 40 20.10 14.52 -6.42
CA PRO A 40 19.63 15.89 -6.60
C PRO A 40 19.54 16.63 -5.26
N ASN A 41 20.20 17.79 -5.16
CA ASN A 41 20.14 18.65 -3.98
C ASN A 41 20.17 20.14 -4.40
N PRO A 42 19.10 20.93 -4.14
CA PRO A 42 17.86 20.53 -3.47
C PRO A 42 16.98 19.67 -4.39
N TRP A 43 16.36 18.64 -3.83
CA TRP A 43 15.29 17.90 -4.50
C TRP A 43 13.93 18.46 -4.08
N ARG A 44 13.00 18.56 -5.04
CA ARG A 44 11.60 18.91 -4.77
C ARG A 44 10.69 17.96 -5.54
N ALA A 45 9.58 17.59 -4.91
CA ALA A 45 8.52 16.84 -5.57
C ALA A 45 8.00 17.63 -6.78
N PRO A 46 7.65 16.96 -7.90
CA PRO A 46 6.99 17.62 -9.02
C PRO A 46 5.68 18.27 -8.58
N LYS A 47 5.38 19.48 -9.07
CA LYS A 47 4.15 20.19 -8.73
C LYS A 47 2.93 19.37 -9.16
N GLY A 48 1.97 19.18 -8.24
CA GLY A 48 0.74 18.41 -8.50
C GLY A 48 0.94 16.90 -8.58
N ALA A 49 2.13 16.36 -8.26
CA ALA A 49 2.33 14.93 -8.18
C ALA A 49 1.51 14.33 -7.01
N GLU A 50 0.80 13.24 -7.30
CA GLU A 50 0.10 12.47 -6.28
C GLU A 50 1.12 11.89 -5.29
N TYR A 51 0.79 11.91 -4.00
CA TYR A 51 1.71 11.49 -2.93
C TYR A 51 2.36 10.12 -3.16
N PHE A 52 1.58 9.14 -3.64
CA PHE A 52 2.07 7.78 -3.89
C PHE A 52 2.98 7.64 -5.12
N LYS A 53 3.07 8.66 -5.99
CA LYS A 53 4.01 8.75 -7.12
C LYS A 53 5.30 9.46 -6.75
N ILE A 54 5.37 10.06 -5.57
CA ILE A 54 6.55 10.79 -5.10
C ILE A 54 7.62 9.77 -4.66
N ASN A 55 8.74 9.74 -5.38
CA ASN A 55 9.93 9.02 -4.93
C ASN A 55 11.09 9.98 -4.70
N VAL A 56 11.62 9.98 -3.47
CA VAL A 56 12.76 10.81 -3.08
C VAL A 56 14.06 10.07 -3.37
N PRO A 57 14.93 10.59 -4.24
CA PRO A 57 16.20 9.96 -4.54
C PRO A 57 17.14 10.02 -3.32
N THR A 58 17.70 8.88 -2.95
CA THR A 58 18.78 8.73 -1.97
C THR A 58 20.03 8.16 -2.63
N VAL A 59 21.15 8.18 -1.90
CA VAL A 59 22.39 7.53 -2.30
C VAL A 59 22.16 6.06 -2.66
N ASP A 60 21.42 5.33 -1.82
CA ASP A 60 21.10 3.92 -2.03
C ASP A 60 20.26 3.70 -3.29
N THR A 61 19.22 4.52 -3.52
CA THR A 61 18.40 4.37 -4.73
C THR A 61 19.20 4.68 -5.98
N VAL A 62 20.01 5.73 -5.98
CA VAL A 62 20.82 6.11 -7.16
C VAL A 62 21.84 5.02 -7.48
N ARG A 63 22.56 4.51 -6.47
CA ARG A 63 23.53 3.42 -6.62
C ARG A 63 22.89 2.14 -7.12
N ASN A 64 21.80 1.72 -6.48
CA ASN A 64 21.13 0.47 -6.82
C ASN A 64 20.50 0.54 -8.23
N THR A 65 19.91 1.68 -8.59
CA THR A 65 19.38 1.91 -9.95
C THR A 65 20.49 1.79 -10.98
N PHE A 66 21.64 2.43 -10.75
CA PHE A 66 22.77 2.35 -11.67
C PHE A 66 23.23 0.90 -11.91
N ILE A 67 23.37 0.10 -10.86
CA ILE A 67 23.85 -1.28 -10.96
C ILE A 67 22.82 -2.16 -11.70
N VAL A 68 21.56 -2.13 -11.25
CA VAL A 68 20.49 -2.97 -11.83
C VAL A 68 20.25 -2.60 -13.29
N GLU A 69 20.19 -1.31 -13.63
CA GLU A 69 19.98 -0.86 -15.00
C GLU A 69 21.10 -1.37 -15.94
N ARG A 70 22.37 -1.33 -15.50
CA ARG A 70 23.50 -1.81 -16.30
C ARG A 70 23.47 -3.32 -16.53
N LEU A 71 23.07 -4.09 -15.52
CA LEU A 71 22.87 -5.55 -15.65
C LEU A 71 21.74 -5.85 -16.63
N LEU A 72 20.62 -5.13 -16.51
CA LEU A 72 19.48 -5.32 -17.40
C LEU A 72 19.82 -4.99 -18.85
N ARG A 73 20.49 -3.86 -19.11
CA ARG A 73 20.98 -3.49 -20.46
C ARG A 73 21.91 -4.54 -21.09
N ARG A 74 22.58 -5.35 -20.27
CA ARG A 74 23.46 -6.45 -20.71
C ARG A 74 22.76 -7.81 -20.79
N GLN A 75 21.45 -7.86 -20.62
CA GLN A 75 20.66 -9.09 -20.63
C GLN A 75 21.03 -10.08 -19.52
N ILE A 76 21.46 -9.56 -18.36
CA ILE A 76 21.76 -10.36 -17.18
C ILE A 76 20.55 -10.36 -16.24
N SER A 77 19.98 -11.54 -15.98
CA SER A 77 18.90 -11.72 -15.01
C SER A 77 19.37 -11.32 -13.61
N THR A 78 18.59 -10.47 -12.94
CA THR A 78 18.99 -9.85 -11.67
C THR A 78 17.98 -10.15 -10.58
N MET A 79 18.47 -10.49 -9.39
CA MET A 79 17.69 -10.79 -8.20
C MET A 79 17.96 -9.74 -7.13
N ILE A 80 16.93 -9.00 -6.75
CA ILE A 80 16.94 -7.99 -5.70
C ILE A 80 16.44 -8.64 -4.41
N VAL A 81 17.25 -8.59 -3.35
CA VAL A 81 16.90 -9.15 -2.03
C VAL A 81 16.91 -8.04 -0.99
N GLY A 82 15.95 -8.01 -0.08
CA GLY A 82 15.95 -7.05 1.02
C GLY A 82 14.66 -7.06 1.83
N ASP A 83 14.67 -6.49 3.03
CA ASP A 83 13.51 -6.48 3.93
C ASP A 83 12.27 -5.81 3.31
N THR A 84 11.08 -6.10 3.84
CA THR A 84 9.86 -5.40 3.42
C THR A 84 10.01 -3.89 3.61
N GLY A 85 9.61 -3.11 2.61
CA GLY A 85 9.67 -1.64 2.68
C GLY A 85 11.01 -1.03 2.26
N THR A 86 12.03 -1.81 1.87
CA THR A 86 13.35 -1.29 1.40
C THR A 86 13.35 -0.66 0.00
N GLY A 87 12.18 -0.33 -0.58
CA GLY A 87 12.08 0.31 -1.90
C GLY A 87 12.32 -0.59 -3.11
N LYS A 88 12.36 -1.93 -2.95
CA LYS A 88 12.60 -2.90 -4.04
C LYS A 88 11.63 -2.74 -5.22
N THR A 89 10.33 -2.85 -4.95
CA THR A 89 9.25 -2.76 -5.95
C THR A 89 9.27 -1.41 -6.65
N VAL A 90 9.36 -0.33 -5.87
CA VAL A 90 9.40 1.05 -6.39
C VAL A 90 10.58 1.25 -7.33
N LEU A 91 11.79 0.81 -6.95
CA LEU A 91 12.97 0.94 -7.78
C LEU A 91 12.88 0.08 -9.05
N ALA A 92 12.39 -1.15 -8.94
CA ALA A 92 12.18 -2.02 -10.10
C ALA A 92 11.20 -1.39 -11.10
N GLU A 93 10.05 -0.90 -10.62
CA GLU A 93 9.05 -0.22 -11.44
C GLU A 93 9.62 1.02 -12.13
N GLN A 94 10.39 1.86 -11.41
CA GLN A 94 11.06 3.03 -11.99
C GLN A 94 12.04 2.68 -13.10
N ILE A 95 12.82 1.61 -12.92
CA ILE A 95 13.73 1.13 -13.96
C ILE A 95 12.94 0.68 -15.18
N LEU A 96 11.88 -0.12 -14.99
CA LEU A 96 11.02 -0.58 -16.10
C LEU A 96 10.35 0.59 -16.83
N GLU A 97 9.88 1.60 -16.11
CA GLU A 97 9.34 2.83 -16.68
C GLU A 97 10.39 3.59 -17.50
N SER A 98 11.63 3.69 -17.02
CA SER A 98 12.74 4.27 -17.79
C SER A 98 12.96 3.53 -19.12
N PHE A 99 13.04 2.20 -19.09
CA PHE A 99 13.19 1.39 -20.32
C PHE A 99 12.01 1.55 -21.29
N THR A 100 10.78 1.51 -20.77
CA THR A 100 9.57 1.57 -21.60
C THR A 100 9.23 2.98 -22.09
N SER A 101 9.68 4.04 -21.43
CA SER A 101 9.46 5.43 -21.86
C SER A 101 10.55 5.91 -22.82
N GLN A 102 11.82 5.65 -22.51
CA GLN A 102 12.96 6.10 -23.32
C GLN A 102 13.21 5.18 -24.52
N GLU A 103 12.92 3.88 -24.38
CA GLU A 103 13.21 2.85 -25.37
C GLU A 103 11.96 2.00 -25.68
N SER A 104 10.80 2.65 -25.78
CA SER A 104 9.49 2.02 -26.00
C SER A 104 9.41 1.12 -27.24
N SER A 105 10.26 1.37 -28.24
CA SER A 105 10.37 0.56 -29.45
C SER A 105 11.18 -0.73 -29.25
N LYS A 106 11.99 -0.81 -28.19
CA LYS A 106 12.87 -1.95 -27.89
C LYS A 106 12.37 -2.79 -26.73
N HIS A 107 11.79 -2.18 -25.69
CA HIS A 107 11.44 -2.87 -24.45
C HIS A 107 9.93 -2.87 -24.20
N SER A 108 9.45 -3.97 -23.63
CA SER A 108 8.14 -4.08 -22.97
C SER A 108 8.34 -4.54 -21.52
N LYS A 109 7.36 -4.28 -20.65
CA LYS A 109 7.38 -4.69 -19.24
C LYS A 109 6.19 -5.60 -18.93
N LEU A 110 6.41 -6.57 -18.05
CA LEU A 110 5.36 -7.36 -17.39
C LEU A 110 5.68 -7.37 -15.90
N VAL A 111 4.70 -7.07 -15.05
CA VAL A 111 4.84 -7.14 -13.59
C VAL A 111 3.97 -8.28 -13.08
N VAL A 112 4.56 -9.18 -12.30
CA VAL A 112 3.90 -10.35 -11.72
C VAL A 112 4.13 -10.36 -10.22
N ASN A 113 3.07 -10.40 -9.43
CA ASN A 113 3.16 -10.52 -7.97
C ASN A 113 2.92 -11.97 -7.56
N PHE A 114 3.88 -12.59 -6.88
CA PHE A 114 3.69 -13.94 -6.35
C PHE A 114 3.03 -13.91 -4.97
N SER A 115 2.11 -14.86 -4.78
CA SER A 115 1.46 -15.17 -3.51
C SER A 115 1.80 -16.60 -3.10
N SER A 116 1.38 -17.02 -1.90
CA SER A 116 1.50 -18.44 -1.52
C SER A 116 0.64 -19.39 -2.35
N ALA A 117 -0.43 -18.89 -2.98
CA ALA A 117 -1.37 -19.66 -3.78
C ALA A 117 -0.97 -19.71 -5.27
N THR A 118 -0.06 -18.83 -5.69
CA THR A 118 0.43 -18.78 -7.07
C THR A 118 1.07 -20.11 -7.47
N ASN A 119 0.59 -20.67 -8.57
CA ASN A 119 1.03 -21.95 -9.09
C ASN A 119 1.67 -21.80 -10.49
N SER A 120 2.25 -22.89 -11.00
CA SER A 120 2.95 -22.86 -12.29
C SER A 120 2.02 -22.71 -13.49
N LEU A 121 0.73 -23.06 -13.38
CA LEU A 121 -0.24 -22.83 -14.45
C LEU A 121 -0.54 -21.34 -14.56
N THR A 122 -0.89 -20.69 -13.45
CA THR A 122 -1.16 -19.25 -13.40
C THR A 122 0.03 -18.42 -13.87
N THR A 123 1.24 -18.77 -13.45
CA THR A 123 2.48 -18.10 -13.90
C THR A 123 2.67 -18.24 -15.41
N GLN A 124 2.43 -19.43 -15.95
CA GLN A 124 2.51 -19.70 -17.38
C GLN A 124 1.48 -18.87 -18.16
N GLU A 125 0.22 -18.85 -17.71
CA GLU A 125 -0.87 -18.12 -18.36
C GLU A 125 -0.63 -16.60 -18.37
N ILE A 126 -0.12 -16.04 -17.26
CA ILE A 126 0.21 -14.60 -17.18
C ILE A 126 1.29 -14.23 -18.20
N ILE A 127 2.37 -15.01 -18.25
CA ILE A 127 3.47 -14.72 -19.19
C ILE A 127 2.99 -14.92 -20.62
N GLU A 128 2.33 -16.04 -20.93
CA GLU A 128 1.84 -16.32 -22.29
C GLU A 128 0.78 -15.30 -22.75
N GLY A 129 -0.06 -14.79 -21.83
CA GLY A 129 -1.05 -13.76 -22.13
C GLY A 129 -0.45 -12.41 -22.54
N SER A 130 0.79 -12.13 -22.12
CA SER A 130 1.56 -10.94 -22.52
C SER A 130 2.33 -11.11 -23.84
N MET A 131 2.33 -12.33 -24.41
CA MET A 131 3.14 -12.69 -25.58
C MET A 131 2.27 -12.89 -26.82
N GLU A 132 2.88 -12.74 -27.99
CA GLU A 132 2.28 -13.08 -29.29
C GLU A 132 2.94 -14.32 -29.88
N LYS A 133 2.12 -15.08 -30.61
CA LYS A 133 2.58 -16.24 -31.36
C LYS A 133 3.32 -15.77 -32.62
N ARG A 134 4.64 -16.01 -32.68
CA ARG A 134 5.48 -15.65 -33.84
C ARG A 134 5.56 -16.77 -34.88
N SER A 135 5.62 -18.02 -34.43
CA SER A 135 5.61 -19.21 -35.29
C SER A 135 4.83 -20.34 -34.62
N LYS A 136 4.79 -21.53 -35.22
CA LYS A 136 4.00 -22.67 -34.72
C LYS A 136 4.21 -22.92 -33.22
N ASP A 137 5.46 -22.88 -32.78
CA ASP A 137 5.89 -23.25 -31.44
C ASP A 137 6.71 -22.14 -30.72
N LYS A 138 6.82 -20.95 -31.32
CA LYS A 138 7.61 -19.82 -30.77
C LYS A 138 6.71 -18.64 -30.42
N PHE A 139 6.84 -18.19 -29.18
CA PHE A 139 6.19 -17.00 -28.64
C PHE A 139 7.25 -15.96 -28.31
N GLY A 140 6.85 -14.71 -28.39
CA GLY A 140 7.67 -13.58 -27.95
C GLY A 140 6.79 -12.34 -27.79
N PRO A 141 7.32 -11.28 -27.19
CA PRO A 141 6.53 -10.07 -26.95
C PRO A 141 6.08 -9.41 -28.27
N PRO A 142 4.96 -8.67 -28.23
CA PRO A 142 4.43 -7.94 -29.37
C PRO A 142 5.45 -7.02 -30.03
N GLY A 143 5.41 -6.95 -31.35
CA GLY A 143 6.26 -6.04 -32.14
C GLY A 143 7.76 -6.35 -32.10
N GLY A 144 8.15 -7.56 -31.68
CA GLY A 144 9.57 -7.97 -31.69
C GLY A 144 10.43 -7.31 -30.62
N LYS A 145 9.81 -6.76 -29.58
CA LYS A 145 10.49 -6.12 -28.44
C LYS A 145 11.20 -7.14 -27.55
N GLN A 146 11.84 -6.66 -26.50
CA GLN A 146 12.39 -7.43 -25.40
C GLN A 146 11.54 -7.24 -24.15
N LEU A 147 10.98 -8.32 -23.62
CA LEU A 147 10.16 -8.28 -22.42
C LEU A 147 11.03 -8.37 -21.17
N ILE A 148 10.97 -7.36 -20.31
CA ILE A 148 11.48 -7.46 -18.94
C ILE A 148 10.31 -7.88 -18.05
N CYS A 149 10.31 -9.14 -17.62
CA CYS A 149 9.35 -9.71 -16.70
C CYS A 149 9.87 -9.51 -15.27
N PHE A 150 9.23 -8.61 -14.54
CA PHE A 150 9.48 -8.36 -13.14
C PHE A 150 8.58 -9.21 -12.26
N VAL A 151 9.18 -10.02 -11.39
CA VAL A 151 8.45 -10.86 -10.42
C VAL A 151 8.74 -10.37 -9.01
N ASP A 152 7.72 -9.84 -8.33
CA ASP A 152 7.81 -9.43 -6.93
C ASP A 152 7.41 -10.57 -5.98
N ASP A 153 7.90 -10.50 -4.74
CA ASP A 153 7.72 -11.52 -3.70
C ASP A 153 8.06 -12.96 -4.19
N PHE A 154 9.16 -13.07 -4.96
CA PHE A 154 9.57 -14.28 -5.69
C PHE A 154 9.61 -15.56 -4.84
N ASN A 155 9.88 -15.46 -3.54
CA ASN A 155 9.98 -16.61 -2.63
C ASN A 155 8.72 -16.91 -1.80
N MET A 156 7.59 -16.30 -2.15
CA MET A 156 6.28 -16.56 -1.53
C MET A 156 5.60 -17.87 -1.94
N PRO A 157 5.71 -18.39 -3.19
CA PRO A 157 4.96 -19.57 -3.59
C PRO A 157 5.15 -20.77 -2.67
N ARG A 158 4.06 -21.45 -2.30
CA ARG A 158 4.11 -22.57 -1.37
C ARG A 158 4.92 -23.74 -1.95
N LYS A 159 5.69 -24.39 -1.08
CA LYS A 159 6.36 -25.66 -1.42
C LYS A 159 5.32 -26.77 -1.58
N ASP A 160 5.51 -27.61 -2.58
CA ASP A 160 4.77 -28.86 -2.72
C ASP A 160 5.22 -29.89 -1.65
N LEU A 161 4.64 -31.09 -1.70
CA LEU A 161 4.97 -32.20 -0.79
C LEU A 161 6.45 -32.62 -0.85
N PHE A 162 7.13 -32.33 -1.96
CA PHE A 162 8.53 -32.70 -2.21
C PHE A 162 9.49 -31.52 -1.95
N GLY A 163 8.99 -30.38 -1.50
CA GLY A 163 9.78 -29.19 -1.20
C GLY A 163 10.09 -28.30 -2.40
N SER A 164 9.57 -28.63 -3.59
CA SER A 164 9.73 -27.83 -4.81
C SER A 164 8.74 -26.66 -4.82
N GLN A 165 9.06 -25.57 -5.50
CA GLN A 165 8.16 -24.44 -5.71
C GLN A 165 7.79 -24.39 -7.20
N PRO A 166 6.63 -24.94 -7.62
CA PRO A 166 6.34 -25.14 -9.04
C PRO A 166 6.45 -23.88 -9.92
N PRO A 167 6.02 -22.67 -9.51
CA PRO A 167 6.24 -21.46 -10.29
C PRO A 167 7.72 -21.17 -10.56
N LEU A 168 8.57 -21.41 -9.56
CA LEU A 168 10.00 -21.15 -9.63
C LEU A 168 10.71 -22.17 -10.51
N GLU A 169 10.28 -23.43 -10.45
CA GLU A 169 10.80 -24.48 -11.33
C GLU A 169 10.41 -24.26 -12.79
N LEU A 170 9.22 -23.70 -13.07
CA LEU A 170 8.83 -23.29 -14.41
C LEU A 170 9.76 -22.18 -14.96
N LEU A 171 10.03 -21.15 -14.16
CA LEU A 171 10.94 -20.07 -14.56
C LEU A 171 12.37 -20.59 -14.71
N ARG A 172 12.82 -21.51 -13.84
CA ARG A 172 14.11 -22.19 -13.98
C ARG A 172 14.19 -22.97 -15.29
N GLN A 173 13.14 -23.72 -15.63
CA GLN A 173 13.06 -24.47 -16.87
C GLN A 173 13.19 -23.53 -18.07
N TRP A 174 12.54 -22.38 -18.05
CA TRP A 174 12.71 -21.38 -19.10
C TRP A 174 14.14 -20.81 -19.16
N ILE A 175 14.77 -20.49 -18.03
CA ILE A 175 16.17 -20.01 -18.04
C ILE A 175 17.12 -21.06 -18.65
N ASP A 176 16.89 -22.34 -18.36
CA ASP A 176 17.77 -23.43 -18.78
C ASP A 176 17.51 -23.88 -20.24
N TYR A 177 16.27 -23.78 -20.72
CA TYR A 177 15.83 -24.40 -21.99
C TYR A 177 15.08 -23.45 -22.95
N GLU A 178 14.92 -22.18 -22.59
CA GLU A 178 14.23 -21.14 -23.37
C GLU A 178 12.76 -21.45 -23.69
N GLY A 179 12.11 -22.30 -22.88
CA GLY A 179 10.73 -22.72 -23.13
C GLY A 179 10.15 -23.66 -22.09
N TRP A 180 8.88 -24.03 -22.31
CA TRP A 180 8.13 -24.98 -21.49
C TRP A 180 7.04 -25.68 -22.29
N TYR A 181 6.42 -26.71 -21.72
CA TYR A 181 5.36 -27.47 -22.39
C TYR A 181 4.00 -26.75 -22.32
N GLU A 182 3.29 -26.74 -23.45
CA GLU A 182 1.84 -26.49 -23.49
C GLU A 182 1.13 -27.66 -22.80
N ARG A 183 0.47 -27.40 -21.68
CA ARG A 183 -0.12 -28.47 -20.85
C ARG A 183 -1.22 -29.26 -21.55
N ALA A 184 -2.03 -28.61 -22.39
CA ALA A 184 -3.15 -29.26 -23.10
C ALA A 184 -2.68 -30.15 -24.26
N LYS A 185 -1.74 -29.66 -25.08
CA LYS A 185 -1.26 -30.37 -26.28
C LYS A 185 0.02 -31.16 -26.05
N GLN A 186 0.66 -30.97 -24.90
CA GLN A 186 1.95 -31.57 -24.55
C GLN A 186 3.05 -31.28 -25.59
N THR A 187 3.01 -30.09 -26.20
CA THR A 187 4.01 -29.64 -27.18
C THR A 187 4.95 -28.63 -26.56
N TRP A 188 6.21 -28.62 -27.00
CA TRP A 188 7.19 -27.65 -26.52
C TRP A 188 6.90 -26.27 -27.10
N ARG A 189 6.94 -25.23 -26.25
CA ARG A 189 6.82 -23.83 -26.64
C ARG A 189 8.09 -23.08 -26.26
N TYR A 190 8.70 -22.46 -27.25
CA TYR A 190 9.82 -21.54 -27.05
C TYR A 190 9.30 -20.16 -26.65
N ILE A 191 9.85 -19.60 -25.58
CA ILE A 191 9.55 -18.25 -25.10
C ILE A 191 10.79 -17.40 -25.32
N ALA A 192 10.79 -16.62 -26.39
CA ALA A 192 11.93 -15.82 -26.81
C ALA A 192 11.84 -14.38 -26.33
N ASP A 193 13.00 -13.72 -26.27
CA ASP A 193 13.17 -12.29 -25.96
C ASP A 193 12.54 -11.87 -24.62
N MET A 194 12.62 -12.75 -23.62
CA MET A 194 12.25 -12.45 -22.23
C MET A 194 13.50 -12.35 -21.35
N GLN A 195 13.47 -11.46 -20.37
CA GLN A 195 14.47 -11.29 -19.33
C GLN A 195 13.78 -11.24 -17.97
N LEU A 196 14.42 -11.77 -16.92
CA LEU A 196 13.87 -11.73 -15.56
C LEU A 196 14.56 -10.69 -14.69
N LEU A 197 13.74 -9.86 -14.06
CA LEU A 197 14.08 -9.11 -12.87
C LEU A 197 13.23 -9.68 -11.72
N VAL A 198 13.83 -10.04 -10.58
CA VAL A 198 13.05 -10.61 -9.47
C VAL A 198 13.35 -9.88 -8.18
N ALA A 199 12.35 -9.71 -7.33
CA ALA A 199 12.51 -9.17 -5.98
C ALA A 199 11.98 -10.14 -4.93
N MET A 200 12.69 -10.27 -3.81
CA MET A 200 12.23 -11.07 -2.68
C MET A 200 12.66 -10.51 -1.32
N GLY A 201 11.87 -10.84 -0.30
CA GLY A 201 12.25 -10.65 1.10
C GLY A 201 13.12 -11.80 1.61
N PRO A 202 13.85 -11.61 2.74
CA PRO A 202 14.53 -12.73 3.38
C PRO A 202 13.52 -13.81 3.82
N PRO A 203 13.94 -15.10 3.92
CA PRO A 203 13.10 -16.18 4.39
C PRO A 203 12.53 -15.92 5.79
N GLY A 204 11.25 -16.22 6.01
CA GLY A 204 10.53 -15.93 7.25
C GLY A 204 9.14 -15.34 7.01
N GLY A 205 8.26 -15.39 8.01
CA GLY A 205 6.93 -14.76 7.94
C GLY A 205 5.96 -15.33 6.90
N GLY A 206 6.30 -16.41 6.20
CA GLY A 206 5.55 -16.94 5.05
C GLY A 206 6.45 -17.19 3.84
N ARG A 207 7.56 -16.45 3.75
CA ARG A 207 8.58 -16.57 2.70
C ARG A 207 9.47 -17.79 2.91
N SER A 208 9.74 -18.48 1.81
CA SER A 208 10.53 -19.72 1.79
C SER A 208 11.98 -19.50 1.35
N VAL A 209 12.86 -20.43 1.72
CA VAL A 209 14.19 -20.54 1.11
C VAL A 209 14.02 -21.15 -0.28
N ILE A 210 14.49 -20.45 -1.32
CA ILE A 210 14.51 -20.89 -2.71
C ILE A 210 15.65 -21.88 -2.97
N SER A 211 15.61 -22.61 -4.08
CA SER A 211 16.67 -23.56 -4.44
C SER A 211 17.96 -22.84 -4.85
N GLU A 212 19.11 -23.32 -4.37
CA GLU A 212 20.43 -22.79 -4.75
C GLU A 212 20.68 -22.91 -6.26
N ARG A 213 20.14 -23.96 -6.88
CA ARG A 213 20.19 -24.17 -8.33
C ARG A 213 19.51 -23.05 -9.11
N LEU A 214 18.38 -22.53 -8.62
CA LEU A 214 17.73 -21.38 -9.23
C LEU A 214 18.47 -20.09 -8.91
N GLN A 215 18.90 -19.92 -7.67
CA GLN A 215 19.62 -18.72 -7.23
C GLN A 215 20.90 -18.48 -8.04
N SER A 216 21.62 -19.53 -8.42
CA SER A 216 22.85 -19.44 -9.24
C SER A 216 22.62 -18.90 -10.67
N ARG A 217 21.37 -18.78 -11.12
CA ARG A 217 21.01 -18.20 -12.41
C ARG A 217 20.85 -16.68 -12.40
N PHE A 218 20.96 -16.05 -11.24
CA PHE A 218 20.77 -14.60 -11.09
C PHE A 218 22.02 -13.92 -10.54
N ASN A 219 22.22 -12.67 -10.94
CA ASN A 219 23.10 -11.78 -10.19
C ASN A 219 22.35 -11.18 -9.00
N LEU A 220 22.87 -11.37 -7.79
CA LEU A 220 22.16 -11.00 -6.55
C LEU A 220 22.60 -9.63 -6.04
N ILE A 221 21.65 -8.72 -5.83
CA ILE A 221 21.86 -7.39 -5.26
C ILE A 221 21.04 -7.28 -3.96
N ASN A 222 21.72 -7.01 -2.84
CA ASN A 222 21.07 -6.86 -1.54
C ASN A 222 20.76 -5.38 -1.24
N PHE A 223 19.48 -5.07 -1.04
CA PHE A 223 18.97 -3.76 -0.65
C PHE A 223 18.89 -3.69 0.86
N THR A 224 19.67 -2.77 1.43
CA THR A 224 19.67 -2.53 2.87
C THR A 224 18.55 -1.58 3.27
N PRO A 225 17.95 -1.75 4.47
CA PRO A 225 17.07 -0.74 5.04
C PRO A 225 17.79 0.62 5.14
N PRO A 226 17.12 1.73 4.78
CA PRO A 226 17.71 3.06 4.92
C PRO A 226 17.93 3.37 6.40
N LYS A 227 18.98 4.14 6.68
CA LYS A 227 19.29 4.54 8.05
C LYS A 227 18.29 5.58 8.53
N GLY A 228 18.21 5.80 9.85
CA GLY A 228 17.35 6.81 10.47
C GLY A 228 17.46 8.19 9.80
N LYS A 229 18.69 8.67 9.58
CA LYS A 229 18.95 9.95 8.92
C LYS A 229 18.46 10.01 7.46
N ASP A 230 18.55 8.90 6.73
CA ASP A 230 18.08 8.83 5.35
C ASP A 230 16.55 8.88 5.30
N MET A 231 15.88 8.18 6.24
CA MET A 231 14.42 8.27 6.40
C MET A 231 13.99 9.69 6.77
N GLU A 232 14.69 10.35 7.70
CA GLU A 232 14.43 11.74 8.07
C GLU A 232 14.57 12.67 6.86
N ARG A 233 15.62 12.50 6.04
CA ARG A 233 15.82 13.26 4.80
C ARG A 233 14.69 13.02 3.78
N ILE A 234 14.24 11.78 3.61
CA ILE A 234 13.15 11.44 2.70
C ILE A 234 11.88 12.19 3.09
N PHE A 235 11.40 12.03 4.33
CA PHE A 235 10.10 12.59 4.73
C PHE A 235 10.16 14.11 4.96
N SER A 236 11.29 14.65 5.44
CA SER A 236 11.46 16.12 5.54
C SER A 236 11.47 16.80 4.17
N SER A 237 12.00 16.16 3.12
CA SER A 237 11.98 16.70 1.77
C SER A 237 10.57 16.79 1.16
N ILE A 238 9.60 16.04 1.72
CA ILE A 238 8.19 16.07 1.34
C ILE A 238 7.44 17.10 2.19
N LEU A 239 7.60 17.04 3.51
CA LEU A 239 6.85 17.90 4.46
C LEU A 239 7.32 19.36 4.43
N THR A 240 8.62 19.60 4.36
CA THR A 240 9.16 20.97 4.47
C THR A 240 8.64 21.87 3.36
N PRO A 241 8.66 21.49 2.07
CA PRO A 241 8.08 22.32 1.01
C PRO A 241 6.58 22.55 1.17
N TYR A 242 5.83 21.58 1.70
CA TYR A 242 4.39 21.70 1.92
C TYR A 242 4.07 22.74 3.00
N PHE A 243 4.76 22.65 4.14
CA PHE A 243 4.58 23.59 5.24
C PHE A 243 5.15 25.00 4.97
N GLN A 244 5.88 25.23 3.86
CA GLN A 244 6.40 26.56 3.53
C GLN A 244 5.30 27.63 3.34
N GLU A 245 4.09 27.21 2.96
CA GLU A 245 2.96 28.10 2.69
C GLU A 245 2.19 28.50 3.97
N PHE A 246 2.43 27.79 5.07
CA PHE A 246 1.83 28.02 6.38
C PHE A 246 2.50 29.18 7.12
N ASP A 247 1.90 29.60 8.24
CA ASP A 247 2.43 30.68 9.07
C ASP A 247 3.71 30.24 9.81
N ASP A 248 4.53 31.21 10.23
CA ASP A 248 5.92 30.97 10.67
C ASP A 248 6.04 29.94 11.80
N GLU A 249 5.04 29.86 12.70
CA GLU A 249 5.00 28.87 13.78
C GLU A 249 4.87 27.42 13.26
N VAL A 250 4.07 27.20 12.22
CA VAL A 250 3.79 25.88 11.65
C VAL A 250 4.82 25.52 10.57
N LYS A 251 5.28 26.52 9.83
CA LYS A 251 6.27 26.39 8.75
C LYS A 251 7.56 25.69 9.16
N THR A 252 8.00 25.91 10.39
CA THR A 252 9.25 25.32 10.92
C THR A 252 9.08 23.87 11.39
N LEU A 253 7.84 23.36 11.45
CA LEU A 253 7.57 22.02 11.98
C LEU A 253 7.82 20.89 11.00
N GLY A 254 7.94 21.15 9.69
CA GLY A 254 8.08 20.10 8.67
C GLY A 254 9.24 19.13 8.92
N GLU A 255 10.42 19.64 9.27
CA GLU A 255 11.60 18.82 9.62
C GLU A 255 11.40 18.11 10.97
N SER A 256 10.83 18.81 11.95
CA SER A 256 10.55 18.27 13.29
C SER A 256 9.53 17.12 13.24
N PHE A 257 8.51 17.19 12.39
CA PHE A 257 7.54 16.11 12.18
C PHE A 257 8.19 14.88 11.55
N ALA A 258 9.02 15.06 10.53
CA ALA A 258 9.75 13.94 9.93
C ALA A 258 10.65 13.24 10.98
N LYS A 259 11.42 14.03 11.73
CA LYS A 259 12.30 13.54 12.81
C LYS A 259 11.52 12.79 13.89
N ALA A 260 10.48 13.40 14.46
CA ALA A 260 9.68 12.79 15.52
C ALA A 260 9.02 11.48 15.05
N THR A 261 8.51 11.45 13.82
CA THR A 261 7.85 10.25 13.26
C THR A 261 8.84 9.11 13.03
N VAL A 262 10.06 9.41 12.53
CA VAL A 262 11.11 8.40 12.34
C VAL A 262 11.61 7.85 13.68
N GLN A 263 11.78 8.72 14.68
CA GLN A 263 12.19 8.30 16.03
C GLN A 263 11.12 7.46 16.73
N LEU A 264 9.84 7.88 16.61
CA LEU A 264 8.70 7.11 17.10
C LEU A 264 8.65 5.74 16.44
N PHE A 265 8.71 5.67 15.11
CA PHE A 265 8.72 4.42 14.35
C PHE A 265 9.85 3.47 14.80
N GLY A 266 11.06 4.00 14.99
CA GLY A 266 12.21 3.21 15.44
C GLY A 266 12.03 2.63 16.84
N THR A 267 11.33 3.37 17.73
CA THR A 267 11.03 2.92 19.10
C THR A 267 9.89 1.91 19.12
N VAL A 268 8.82 2.17 18.37
CA VAL A 268 7.66 1.29 18.20
C VAL A 268 8.08 -0.07 17.67
N SER A 269 8.90 -0.08 16.61
CA SER A 269 9.37 -1.30 15.95
C SER A 269 10.25 -2.18 16.84
N LYS A 270 10.92 -1.59 17.85
CA LYS A 270 11.71 -2.32 18.86
C LYS A 270 10.88 -2.79 20.04
N THR A 271 9.85 -2.03 20.40
CA THR A 271 9.03 -2.27 21.60
C THR A 271 7.92 -3.29 21.32
N PHE A 272 7.24 -3.15 20.19
CA PHE A 272 6.07 -3.95 19.83
C PHE A 272 6.44 -5.00 18.78
N LEU A 273 7.00 -6.12 19.25
CA LEU A 273 7.40 -7.22 18.38
C LEU A 273 6.22 -8.16 18.06
N PRO A 274 6.16 -8.72 16.84
CA PRO A 274 5.12 -9.65 16.47
C PRO A 274 5.22 -10.96 17.25
N THR A 275 4.10 -11.42 17.79
CA THR A 275 3.96 -12.73 18.43
C THR A 275 2.89 -13.55 17.70
N PRO A 276 2.74 -14.87 17.97
CA PRO A 276 1.64 -15.65 17.42
C PRO A 276 0.24 -15.02 17.64
N SER A 277 0.02 -14.39 18.80
CA SER A 277 -1.24 -13.70 19.12
C SER A 277 -1.31 -12.27 18.57
N LYS A 278 -0.16 -11.62 18.33
CA LYS A 278 -0.01 -10.25 17.82
C LYS A 278 0.68 -10.26 16.44
N CYS A 279 0.21 -11.13 15.53
CA CYS A 279 0.92 -11.43 14.29
C CYS A 279 0.96 -10.25 13.30
N HIS A 280 0.02 -9.32 13.44
CA HIS A 280 -0.12 -8.11 12.62
C HIS A 280 0.63 -6.90 13.18
N TYR A 281 1.39 -7.04 14.28
CA TYR A 281 2.29 -6.01 14.82
C TYR A 281 3.56 -5.93 13.96
N LEU A 282 3.38 -5.66 12.67
CA LEU A 282 4.45 -5.52 11.69
C LEU A 282 4.50 -4.06 11.27
N PHE A 283 5.62 -3.42 11.59
CA PHE A 283 5.86 -2.02 11.28
C PHE A 283 6.92 -1.91 10.19
N ASN A 284 6.68 -1.06 9.19
CA ASN A 284 7.63 -0.80 8.12
C ASN A 284 7.56 0.67 7.66
N MET A 285 8.40 1.08 6.71
CA MET A 285 8.46 2.48 6.27
C MET A 285 7.15 3.00 5.65
N ARG A 286 6.23 2.13 5.23
CA ARG A 286 4.90 2.56 4.77
C ARG A 286 4.09 3.19 5.91
N ASP A 287 4.33 2.81 7.16
CA ASP A 287 3.66 3.44 8.30
C ASP A 287 4.08 4.91 8.46
N ILE A 288 5.38 5.20 8.32
CA ILE A 288 5.88 6.59 8.31
C ILE A 288 5.26 7.38 7.14
N SER A 289 5.16 6.72 5.98
CA SER A 289 4.52 7.30 4.80
C SER A 289 3.04 7.61 5.02
N LYS A 290 2.29 6.76 5.74
CA LYS A 290 0.88 7.02 6.06
C LYS A 290 0.70 8.19 7.04
N VAL A 291 1.57 8.33 8.04
CA VAL A 291 1.56 9.49 8.94
C VAL A 291 1.85 10.77 8.15
N THR A 292 2.87 10.73 7.30
CA THR A 292 3.23 11.86 6.41
C THR A 292 2.05 12.21 5.49
N GLN A 293 1.40 11.23 4.88
CA GLN A 293 0.23 11.44 4.03
C GLN A 293 -0.93 12.10 4.79
N GLY A 294 -1.17 11.70 6.04
CA GLY A 294 -2.19 12.31 6.90
C GLY A 294 -1.86 13.77 7.26
N LEU A 295 -0.59 14.08 7.52
CA LEU A 295 -0.15 15.47 7.75
C LEU A 295 -0.37 16.36 6.52
N LEU A 296 -0.24 15.82 5.30
CA LEU A 296 -0.49 16.54 4.05
C LEU A 296 -1.98 16.81 3.78
N LEU A 297 -2.89 16.34 4.65
CA LEU A 297 -4.31 16.72 4.61
C LEU A 297 -4.60 18.03 5.35
N CYS A 298 -3.64 18.59 6.09
CA CYS A 298 -3.88 19.85 6.79
C CYS A 298 -4.05 21.02 5.81
N GLU A 299 -4.92 21.95 6.15
CA GLU A 299 -5.08 23.19 5.39
C GLU A 299 -4.61 24.35 6.24
N LYS A 300 -4.07 25.39 5.59
CA LYS A 300 -3.63 26.61 6.28
C LYS A 300 -4.74 27.27 7.09
N THR A 301 -5.97 27.16 6.62
CA THR A 301 -7.18 27.72 7.26
C THR A 301 -7.56 27.00 8.54
N THR A 302 -7.29 25.69 8.65
CA THR A 302 -7.66 24.88 9.82
C THR A 302 -6.51 24.65 10.79
N THR A 303 -5.27 24.73 10.30
CA THR A 303 -4.05 24.43 11.06
C THR A 303 -3.12 25.65 11.05
N ASP A 304 -3.55 26.69 11.76
CA ASP A 304 -2.88 28.00 11.86
C ASP A 304 -1.86 28.07 13.01
N THR A 305 -2.08 27.30 14.07
CA THR A 305 -1.25 27.30 15.28
C THR A 305 -0.36 26.06 15.40
N LYS A 306 0.77 26.21 16.10
CA LYS A 306 1.64 25.08 16.46
C LYS A 306 0.85 23.95 17.14
N ASP A 307 -0.01 24.27 18.10
CA ASP A 307 -0.76 23.26 18.85
C ASP A 307 -1.78 22.50 17.99
N ALA A 308 -2.43 23.16 17.03
CA ALA A 308 -3.30 22.49 16.06
C ALA A 308 -2.50 21.50 15.20
N ALA A 309 -1.32 21.89 14.73
CA ALA A 309 -0.44 21.02 13.95
C ALA A 309 0.05 19.82 14.77
N LEU A 310 0.39 20.03 16.06
CA LEU A 310 0.78 18.95 16.97
C LEU A 310 -0.37 17.99 17.26
N ARG A 311 -1.61 18.49 17.41
CA ARG A 311 -2.82 17.66 17.54
C ARG A 311 -3.03 16.76 16.33
N LEU A 312 -2.85 17.29 15.12
CA LEU A 312 -2.95 16.51 13.90
C LEU A 312 -1.86 15.43 13.85
N TRP A 313 -0.60 15.78 14.14
CA TRP A 313 0.48 14.80 14.17
C TRP A 313 0.23 13.68 15.19
N ALA A 314 -0.24 14.02 16.39
CA ALA A 314 -0.60 13.05 17.40
C ALA A 314 -1.78 12.16 16.96
N HIS A 315 -2.81 12.74 16.33
CA HIS A 315 -3.92 12.01 15.74
C HIS A 315 -3.41 10.98 14.72
N GLU A 316 -2.63 11.43 13.75
CA GLU A 316 -2.12 10.61 12.66
C GLU A 316 -1.19 9.49 13.15
N ALA A 317 -0.33 9.79 14.14
CA ALA A 317 0.49 8.77 14.79
C ALA A 317 -0.37 7.70 15.49
N MET A 318 -1.43 8.10 16.20
CA MET A 318 -2.36 7.16 16.84
C MET A 318 -3.12 6.33 15.81
N ARG A 319 -3.68 6.94 14.76
CA ARG A 319 -4.44 6.23 13.72
C ARG A 319 -3.59 5.21 12.97
N VAL A 320 -2.34 5.53 12.69
CA VAL A 320 -1.46 4.63 11.95
C VAL A 320 -0.91 3.53 12.86
N PHE A 321 -0.43 3.86 14.06
CA PHE A 321 0.27 2.90 14.92
C PHE A 321 -0.64 2.27 15.99
N ALA A 322 -1.44 3.06 16.70
CA ALA A 322 -2.17 2.58 17.88
C ALA A 322 -3.40 1.72 17.55
N ASP A 323 -4.08 2.03 16.44
CA ASP A 323 -5.33 1.34 16.05
C ASP A 323 -5.15 -0.16 15.72
N ARG A 324 -3.90 -0.65 15.60
CA ARG A 324 -3.61 -2.07 15.42
C ARG A 324 -3.48 -2.85 16.73
N PHE A 325 -3.36 -2.17 17.86
CA PHE A 325 -3.08 -2.82 19.14
C PHE A 325 -4.29 -3.55 19.69
N ILE A 326 -4.06 -4.74 20.26
CA ILE A 326 -5.08 -5.60 20.86
C ILE A 326 -5.32 -5.20 22.33
N GLU A 327 -4.24 -4.94 23.05
CA GLU A 327 -4.27 -4.74 24.51
C GLU A 327 -4.27 -3.24 24.84
N LYS A 328 -5.13 -2.81 25.77
CA LYS A 328 -5.14 -1.43 26.26
C LYS A 328 -3.78 -1.00 26.84
N LYS A 329 -3.01 -1.94 27.41
CA LYS A 329 -1.65 -1.68 27.88
C LYS A 329 -0.71 -1.22 26.77
N ASP A 330 -0.81 -1.84 25.58
CA ASP A 330 0.01 -1.45 24.43
C ASP A 330 -0.35 -0.03 23.98
N ILE A 331 -1.65 0.30 23.95
CA ILE A 331 -2.14 1.64 23.62
C ILE A 331 -1.59 2.68 24.60
N VAL A 332 -1.69 2.44 25.92
CA VAL A 332 -1.15 3.35 26.95
C VAL A 332 0.36 3.51 26.81
N THR A 333 1.07 2.41 26.57
CA THR A 333 2.52 2.45 26.36
C THR A 333 2.86 3.31 25.14
N PHE A 334 2.10 3.17 24.05
CA PHE A 334 2.28 3.98 22.86
C PHE A 334 1.97 5.47 23.08
N SER A 335 0.89 5.80 23.79
CA SER A 335 0.58 7.20 24.15
C SER A 335 1.71 7.86 24.93
N ASN A 336 2.38 7.11 25.82
CA ASN A 336 3.57 7.60 26.52
C ASN A 336 4.73 7.85 25.56
N LEU A 337 4.98 6.96 24.58
CA LEU A 337 6.00 7.19 23.56
C LEU A 337 5.71 8.44 22.72
N VAL A 338 4.44 8.71 22.39
CA VAL A 338 4.04 9.95 21.71
C VAL A 338 4.31 11.17 22.60
N ASN A 339 3.96 11.10 23.89
CA ASN A 339 4.25 12.16 24.85
C ASN A 339 5.76 12.44 24.99
N ASP A 340 6.60 11.40 24.97
CA ASP A 340 8.05 11.55 25.01
C ASP A 340 8.58 12.29 23.77
N GLN A 341 8.01 12.04 22.59
CA GLN A 341 8.35 12.77 21.36
C GLN A 341 7.84 14.23 21.40
N LEU A 342 6.62 14.46 21.89
CA LEU A 342 6.09 15.81 22.13
C LEU A 342 7.04 16.63 23.02
N SER A 343 7.51 16.01 24.10
CA SER A 343 8.39 16.66 25.08
C SER A 343 9.78 16.93 24.50
N SER A 344 10.38 15.93 23.85
CA SER A 344 11.78 15.98 23.40
C SER A 344 12.00 16.76 22.10
N VAL A 345 11.07 16.68 21.15
CA VAL A 345 11.21 17.33 19.82
C VAL A 345 10.48 18.67 19.76
N PHE A 346 9.30 18.76 20.37
CA PHE A 346 8.41 19.92 20.21
C PHE A 346 8.32 20.81 21.44
N SER A 347 8.91 20.39 22.57
CA SER A 347 8.80 21.07 23.87
C SER A 347 7.35 21.32 24.27
N SER A 348 6.49 20.33 24.05
CA SER A 348 5.06 20.32 24.37
C SER A 348 4.72 19.03 25.13
N SER A 349 3.58 18.97 25.80
CA SER A 349 3.11 17.76 26.48
C SER A 349 1.82 17.23 25.87
N TRP A 350 1.53 15.94 26.09
CA TRP A 350 0.25 15.35 25.73
C TRP A 350 -0.93 16.14 26.29
N ASN A 351 -0.84 16.61 27.53
CA ASN A 351 -1.90 17.39 28.17
C ASN A 351 -2.18 18.71 27.45
N ASP A 352 -1.16 19.38 26.94
CA ASP A 352 -1.32 20.62 26.17
C ASP A 352 -1.99 20.33 24.81
N VAL A 353 -1.63 19.20 24.20
CA VAL A 353 -2.22 18.75 22.93
C VAL A 353 -3.69 18.38 23.12
N VAL A 354 -4.05 17.67 24.19
CA VAL A 354 -5.44 17.18 24.41
C VAL A 354 -6.36 18.14 25.15
N SER A 355 -5.86 19.27 25.66
CA SER A 355 -6.65 20.20 26.49
C SER A 355 -7.93 20.70 25.79
N ASN A 356 -7.91 20.80 24.47
CA ASN A 356 -9.00 21.29 23.63
C ASN A 356 -9.64 20.18 22.78
N CYS A 357 -9.52 18.91 23.18
CA CYS A 357 -10.14 17.79 22.48
C CYS A 357 -11.50 17.44 23.08
N ALA A 358 -12.47 17.08 22.22
CA ALA A 358 -13.79 16.61 22.64
C ALA A 358 -13.72 15.42 23.60
N VAL A 359 -12.68 14.60 23.46
CA VAL A 359 -12.41 13.43 24.29
C VAL A 359 -10.92 13.39 24.65
N ALA A 360 -10.57 13.89 25.83
CA ALA A 360 -9.17 13.92 26.29
C ALA A 360 -8.53 12.52 26.41
N GLU A 361 -9.32 11.48 26.70
CA GLU A 361 -8.83 10.11 26.93
C GLU A 361 -8.39 9.38 25.65
N ASP A 362 -9.05 9.64 24.51
CA ASP A 362 -8.78 8.94 23.23
C ASP A 362 -7.86 9.74 22.30
N GLY A 363 -7.49 10.95 22.73
CA GLY A 363 -6.70 11.90 21.97
C GLY A 363 -7.51 12.69 20.94
N PRO A 364 -6.82 13.51 20.12
CA PRO A 364 -7.48 14.31 19.10
C PRO A 364 -8.16 13.42 18.05
N LEU A 365 -9.37 13.78 17.64
CA LEU A 365 -10.13 13.14 16.57
C LEU A 365 -10.29 14.14 15.43
N PHE A 366 -10.15 13.68 14.18
CA PHE A 366 -10.29 14.51 12.99
C PHE A 366 -11.29 13.86 12.02
N CYS A 367 -12.02 14.70 11.29
CA CYS A 367 -12.94 14.32 10.24
C CYS A 367 -13.04 15.39 9.17
N ASP A 368 -13.63 15.06 8.03
CA ASP A 368 -13.77 15.93 6.86
C ASP A 368 -15.20 15.88 6.30
N PHE A 369 -16.19 15.88 7.19
CA PHE A 369 -17.61 15.85 6.83
C PHE A 369 -18.52 16.69 7.73
N LEU A 370 -17.98 17.36 8.76
CA LEU A 370 -18.76 18.23 9.65
C LEU A 370 -18.91 19.66 9.13
N SER A 371 -17.97 20.13 8.33
CA SER A 371 -17.95 21.47 7.75
C SER A 371 -18.40 21.49 6.31
N GLU A 372 -18.86 22.65 5.85
CA GLU A 372 -19.16 22.89 4.44
C GLU A 372 -17.86 22.89 3.61
N ALA A 373 -17.98 22.53 2.34
CA ALA A 373 -16.83 22.54 1.43
C ALA A 373 -16.33 23.98 1.21
N ILE A 374 -15.02 24.19 1.37
CA ILE A 374 -14.37 25.48 1.17
C ILE A 374 -13.76 25.51 -0.23
N GLY A 375 -14.09 26.52 -1.05
CA GLY A 375 -13.53 26.73 -2.39
C GLY A 375 -14.56 27.11 -3.45
N THR A 376 -14.12 27.25 -4.70
CA THR A 376 -15.02 27.41 -5.87
C THR A 376 -15.58 26.05 -6.30
N SER A 377 -16.75 26.00 -6.92
CA SER A 377 -17.52 24.76 -7.18
C SER A 377 -16.76 23.59 -7.84
N GLU A 378 -15.66 23.84 -8.55
CA GLU A 378 -14.82 22.78 -9.16
C GLU A 378 -13.67 22.28 -8.26
N ASP A 379 -13.27 23.02 -7.23
CA ASP A 379 -12.16 22.71 -6.31
C ASP A 379 -12.57 22.69 -4.82
N ALA A 380 -13.88 22.83 -4.53
CA ALA A 380 -14.39 22.86 -3.17
C ALA A 380 -14.11 21.53 -2.47
N LYS A 381 -13.32 21.58 -1.40
CA LYS A 381 -12.99 20.41 -0.57
C LYS A 381 -13.51 20.63 0.82
N VAL A 382 -14.03 19.55 1.42
CA VAL A 382 -14.37 19.59 2.83
C VAL A 382 -13.07 19.54 3.62
N PRO A 383 -12.81 20.52 4.50
CA PRO A 383 -11.55 20.59 5.23
C PRO A 383 -11.41 19.41 6.18
N TYR A 384 -10.21 18.86 6.28
CA TYR A 384 -9.87 17.88 7.32
C TYR A 384 -9.58 18.62 8.62
N GLU A 385 -10.49 18.51 9.59
CA GLU A 385 -10.50 19.34 10.78
C GLU A 385 -10.68 18.54 12.07
N GLN A 386 -10.28 19.16 13.18
CA GLN A 386 -10.41 18.57 14.50
C GLN A 386 -11.88 18.58 14.94
N VAL A 387 -12.35 17.44 15.47
CA VAL A 387 -13.62 17.33 16.17
C VAL A 387 -13.50 17.99 17.54
N VAL A 388 -14.14 19.14 17.71
CA VAL A 388 -14.21 19.88 18.99
C VAL A 388 -15.48 19.51 19.78
N ASP A 389 -16.59 19.27 19.08
CA ASP A 389 -17.90 18.97 19.67
C ASP A 389 -18.32 17.53 19.31
N GLY A 390 -18.12 16.62 20.26
CA GLY A 390 -18.51 15.21 20.14
C GLY A 390 -20.02 14.99 19.99
N PRO A 391 -20.87 15.63 20.81
CA PRO A 391 -22.32 15.61 20.63
C PRO A 391 -22.79 16.03 19.24
N LYS A 392 -22.26 17.13 18.68
CA LYS A 392 -22.58 17.56 17.31
C LYS A 392 -22.22 16.49 16.27
N LEU A 393 -21.05 15.87 16.41
CA LEU A 393 -20.63 14.76 15.55
C LEU A 393 -21.59 13.56 15.65
N LYS A 394 -22.03 13.23 16.86
CA LYS A 394 -22.99 12.15 17.09
C LYS A 394 -24.31 12.42 16.38
N THR A 395 -24.90 13.60 16.59
CA THR A 395 -26.18 13.97 15.94
C THR A 395 -26.07 13.92 14.42
N PHE A 396 -24.98 14.44 13.86
CA PHE A 396 -24.75 14.38 12.41
C PHE A 396 -24.72 12.93 11.88
N LEU A 397 -24.04 12.02 12.58
CA LEU A 397 -23.98 10.61 12.16
C LEU A 397 -25.30 9.86 12.36
N GLU A 398 -26.09 10.24 13.38
CA GLU A 398 -27.46 9.73 13.58
C GLU A 398 -28.36 10.17 12.43
N GLU A 399 -28.32 11.45 12.02
CA GLU A 399 -29.04 11.96 10.85
C GLU A 399 -28.62 11.21 9.57
N LYS A 400 -27.32 10.99 9.36
CA LYS A 400 -26.83 10.21 8.20
C LYS A 400 -27.27 8.74 8.22
N LEU A 401 -27.43 8.15 9.40
CA LEU A 401 -27.97 6.80 9.53
C LEU A 401 -29.46 6.76 9.20
N GLU A 402 -30.22 7.79 9.59
CA GLU A 402 -31.62 7.95 9.22
C GLU A 402 -31.79 8.12 7.70
N ASP A 403 -31.00 9.01 7.08
CA ASP A 403 -30.96 9.20 5.63
C ASP A 403 -30.69 7.89 4.89
N TYR A 404 -29.65 7.16 5.32
CA TYR A 404 -29.30 5.85 4.77
C TYR A 404 -30.47 4.86 4.86
N ASN A 405 -31.20 4.85 5.98
CA ASN A 405 -32.32 3.94 6.21
C ASN A 405 -33.56 4.31 5.38
N LEU A 406 -33.70 5.57 4.99
CA LEU A 406 -34.78 6.06 4.13
C LEU A 406 -34.49 5.87 2.64
N GLU A 407 -33.22 5.67 2.25
CA GLU A 407 -32.82 5.58 0.85
C GLU A 407 -33.26 4.24 0.20
N PRO A 408 -34.04 4.28 -0.90
CA PRO A 408 -34.52 3.06 -1.56
C PRO A 408 -33.39 2.17 -2.07
N GLY A 409 -33.46 0.88 -1.74
CA GLY A 409 -32.48 -0.13 -2.17
C GLY A 409 -31.35 -0.38 -1.17
N TYR A 410 -31.22 0.44 -0.12
CA TYR A 410 -30.33 0.16 0.99
C TYR A 410 -31.00 -0.76 2.01
N ILE A 411 -30.19 -1.65 2.60
CA ILE A 411 -30.67 -2.53 3.68
C ILE A 411 -30.58 -1.74 4.99
N PRO A 412 -31.71 -1.45 5.67
CA PRO A 412 -31.72 -0.65 6.88
C PRO A 412 -30.82 -1.21 7.97
N MET A 413 -30.19 -0.32 8.73
CA MET A 413 -29.30 -0.63 9.84
C MET A 413 -29.84 0.00 11.11
N ASP A 414 -30.09 -0.82 12.12
CA ASP A 414 -30.34 -0.36 13.48
C ASP A 414 -29.01 -0.38 14.25
N LEU A 415 -28.34 0.77 14.26
CA LEU A 415 -27.08 0.97 14.96
C LEU A 415 -27.29 1.88 16.15
N VAL A 416 -26.53 1.61 17.21
CA VAL A 416 -26.38 2.53 18.34
C VAL A 416 -25.02 3.20 18.21
N LEU A 417 -25.00 4.51 18.00
CA LEU A 417 -23.78 5.28 17.81
C LEU A 417 -23.21 5.76 19.14
N PHE A 418 -22.65 4.80 19.89
CA PHE A 418 -21.84 5.11 21.08
C PHE A 418 -20.44 5.59 20.67
N LYS A 419 -19.69 6.12 21.64
CA LYS A 419 -18.39 6.76 21.46
C LYS A 419 -17.40 6.00 20.56
N ASP A 420 -17.15 4.72 20.84
CA ASP A 420 -16.20 3.93 20.02
C ASP A 420 -16.73 3.68 18.60
N ALA A 421 -18.04 3.49 18.42
CA ALA A 421 -18.64 3.30 17.10
C ALA A 421 -18.45 4.55 16.21
N ILE A 422 -18.65 5.74 16.78
CA ILE A 422 -18.36 7.03 16.13
C ILE A 422 -16.87 7.12 15.76
N GLY A 423 -15.99 6.75 16.70
CA GLY A 423 -14.55 6.71 16.47
C GLY A 423 -14.17 5.80 15.30
N HIS A 424 -14.74 4.59 15.22
CA HIS A 424 -14.53 3.66 14.11
C HIS A 424 -15.03 4.20 12.78
N VAL A 425 -16.20 4.85 12.74
CA VAL A 425 -16.70 5.52 11.51
C VAL A 425 -15.68 6.56 11.03
N CYS A 426 -15.18 7.43 11.93
CA CYS A 426 -14.18 8.44 11.58
C CYS A 426 -12.88 7.82 11.07
N ARG A 427 -12.39 6.73 11.69
CA ARG A 427 -11.19 6.00 11.24
C ARG A 427 -11.38 5.42 9.84
N ILE A 428 -12.52 4.80 9.58
CA ILE A 428 -12.83 4.22 8.26
C ILE A 428 -12.92 5.34 7.22
N SER A 429 -13.68 6.41 7.50
CA SER A 429 -13.81 7.58 6.62
C SER A 429 -12.46 8.21 6.27
N ARG A 430 -11.57 8.41 7.27
CA ARG A 430 -10.20 8.91 7.06
C ARG A 430 -9.46 8.09 6.02
N VAL A 431 -9.55 6.75 6.09
CA VAL A 431 -8.78 5.87 5.21
C VAL A 431 -9.40 5.80 3.82
N ILE A 432 -10.72 5.63 3.69
CA ILE A 432 -11.38 5.46 2.38
C ILE A 432 -11.45 6.75 1.56
N LYS A 433 -11.22 7.93 2.16
CA LYS A 433 -11.06 9.18 1.40
C LYS A 433 -9.64 9.42 0.88
N GLN A 434 -8.65 8.73 1.44
CA GLN A 434 -7.28 8.81 0.94
C GLN A 434 -7.14 7.98 -0.34
N PRO A 435 -6.53 8.52 -1.42
CA PRO A 435 -6.24 7.74 -2.62
C PRO A 435 -5.46 6.47 -2.27
N ARG A 436 -5.87 5.32 -2.82
CA ARG A 436 -5.31 3.99 -2.53
C ARG A 436 -5.43 3.58 -1.04
N GLY A 437 -6.30 4.21 -0.28
CA GLY A 437 -6.58 3.86 1.11
C GLY A 437 -7.48 2.62 1.22
N ASN A 438 -7.00 1.62 1.95
CA ASN A 438 -7.72 0.36 2.19
C ASN A 438 -7.71 0.05 3.69
N CYS A 439 -8.75 -0.58 4.22
CA CYS A 439 -8.92 -0.88 5.64
C CYS A 439 -8.91 -2.39 5.91
N MET A 440 -8.36 -2.77 7.06
CA MET A 440 -8.56 -4.10 7.65
C MET A 440 -9.14 -3.94 9.06
N LEU A 441 -10.43 -4.25 9.19
CA LEU A 441 -11.19 -4.16 10.43
C LEU A 441 -11.16 -5.50 11.16
N ILE A 442 -10.46 -5.53 12.29
CA ILE A 442 -10.20 -6.76 13.05
C ILE A 442 -11.09 -6.76 14.28
N GLY A 443 -11.95 -7.75 14.44
CA GLY A 443 -12.87 -7.83 15.57
C GLY A 443 -13.66 -9.12 15.61
N VAL A 444 -14.27 -9.42 16.75
CA VAL A 444 -15.16 -10.58 16.87
C VAL A 444 -16.45 -10.38 16.07
N GLY A 445 -17.15 -11.45 15.73
CA GLY A 445 -18.46 -11.37 15.07
C GLY A 445 -19.45 -10.54 15.90
N GLY A 446 -20.29 -9.73 15.23
CA GLY A 446 -21.24 -8.85 15.89
C GLY A 446 -20.68 -7.50 16.37
N SER A 447 -19.39 -7.22 16.18
CA SER A 447 -18.75 -5.94 16.55
C SER A 447 -19.17 -4.72 15.70
N GLY A 448 -20.03 -4.90 14.70
CA GLY A 448 -20.54 -3.81 13.86
C GLY A 448 -19.68 -3.42 12.66
N ARG A 449 -18.53 -4.07 12.43
CA ARG A 449 -17.57 -3.72 11.35
C ARG A 449 -18.18 -3.46 9.98
N GLN A 450 -19.03 -4.38 9.49
CA GLN A 450 -19.69 -4.21 8.18
C GLN A 450 -20.65 -3.02 8.19
N SER A 451 -21.47 -2.88 9.23
CA SER A 451 -22.47 -1.80 9.30
C SER A 451 -21.82 -0.43 9.47
N LEU A 452 -20.77 -0.31 10.29
CA LEU A 452 -20.01 0.95 10.40
C LEU A 452 -19.24 1.27 9.12
N SER A 453 -18.77 0.27 8.37
CA SER A 453 -18.16 0.50 7.05
C SER A 453 -19.16 1.05 6.03
N ARG A 454 -20.39 0.52 6.04
CA ARG A 454 -21.48 1.00 5.17
C ARG A 454 -21.85 2.44 5.52
N LEU A 455 -22.01 2.74 6.81
CA LEU A 455 -22.27 4.11 7.26
C LEU A 455 -21.12 5.05 6.88
N ALA A 456 -19.87 4.68 7.14
CA ALA A 456 -18.71 5.50 6.79
C ALA A 456 -18.61 5.79 5.28
N GLY A 457 -18.81 4.78 4.43
CA GLY A 457 -18.81 4.98 2.98
C GLY A 457 -19.99 5.82 2.49
N TYR A 458 -21.18 5.68 3.12
CA TYR A 458 -22.33 6.53 2.86
C TYR A 458 -22.06 8.00 3.24
N THR A 459 -21.49 8.24 4.42
CA THR A 459 -21.07 9.58 4.86
C THR A 459 -20.03 10.21 3.93
N CYS A 460 -19.22 9.38 3.25
CA CYS A 460 -18.24 9.83 2.27
C CYS A 460 -18.79 9.91 0.83
N GLU A 461 -20.10 9.73 0.64
CA GLU A 461 -20.78 9.72 -0.67
C GLU A 461 -20.18 8.68 -1.65
N GLN A 462 -19.64 7.58 -1.12
CA GLN A 462 -19.08 6.49 -1.92
C GLN A 462 -20.13 5.40 -2.13
N LYS A 463 -20.12 4.80 -3.31
CA LYS A 463 -20.98 3.64 -3.57
C LYS A 463 -20.46 2.44 -2.78
N ILE A 464 -21.33 1.83 -1.98
CA ILE A 464 -21.01 0.59 -1.28
C ILE A 464 -21.19 -0.58 -2.24
N PHE A 465 -20.17 -1.44 -2.34
CA PHE A 465 -20.24 -2.71 -3.04
C PHE A 465 -20.03 -3.85 -2.04
N GLN A 466 -20.92 -4.83 -2.05
CA GLN A 466 -20.82 -6.03 -1.22
C GLN A 466 -21.30 -7.23 -2.03
N ILE A 467 -20.57 -8.35 -1.98
CA ILE A 467 -20.96 -9.56 -2.69
C ILE A 467 -22.09 -10.31 -1.98
N GLU A 468 -23.01 -10.85 -2.75
CA GLU A 468 -24.10 -11.69 -2.26
C GLU A 468 -23.80 -13.16 -2.51
N ILE A 469 -23.66 -13.93 -1.43
CA ILE A 469 -23.23 -15.32 -1.55
C ILE A 469 -24.41 -16.25 -1.62
N SER A 470 -24.61 -16.82 -2.80
CA SER A 470 -25.50 -17.97 -3.03
C SER A 470 -24.77 -19.28 -2.73
N LYS A 471 -25.48 -20.41 -2.57
CA LYS A 471 -24.85 -21.74 -2.37
C LYS A 471 -23.89 -22.12 -3.49
N GLN A 472 -24.13 -21.67 -4.72
CA GLN A 472 -23.36 -22.02 -5.91
C GLN A 472 -22.21 -21.04 -6.22
N TYR A 473 -22.10 -19.95 -5.45
CA TYR A 473 -21.06 -18.93 -5.63
C TYR A 473 -19.63 -19.50 -5.52
N ARG A 474 -18.85 -19.37 -6.59
CA ARG A 474 -17.47 -19.83 -6.74
C ARG A 474 -16.62 -18.72 -7.38
N SER A 475 -15.38 -19.04 -7.75
CA SER A 475 -14.44 -18.11 -8.38
C SER A 475 -14.95 -17.43 -9.66
N ALA A 476 -15.80 -18.10 -10.46
CA ALA A 476 -16.31 -17.51 -11.71
C ALA A 476 -17.29 -16.34 -11.45
N GLU A 477 -18.23 -16.52 -10.53
CA GLU A 477 -19.17 -15.48 -10.11
C GLU A 477 -18.44 -14.34 -9.39
N PHE A 478 -17.43 -14.67 -8.58
CA PHE A 478 -16.58 -13.66 -7.94
C PHE A 478 -15.84 -12.80 -8.97
N HIS A 479 -15.30 -13.39 -10.03
CA HIS A 479 -14.67 -12.64 -11.12
C HIS A 479 -15.66 -11.77 -11.88
N GLU A 480 -16.91 -12.18 -12.04
CA GLU A 480 -17.96 -11.34 -12.63
C GLU A 480 -18.27 -10.11 -11.77
N ASP A 481 -18.41 -10.30 -10.45
CA ASP A 481 -18.58 -9.20 -9.48
C ASP A 481 -17.38 -8.25 -9.50
N LEU A 482 -16.15 -8.78 -9.55
CA LEU A 482 -14.95 -7.98 -9.66
C LEU A 482 -14.88 -7.18 -10.97
N ARG A 483 -15.30 -7.74 -12.11
CA ARG A 483 -15.38 -6.96 -13.37
C ARG A 483 -16.34 -5.79 -13.24
N SER A 484 -17.52 -6.02 -12.67
CA SER A 484 -18.51 -4.97 -12.40
C SER A 484 -17.94 -3.87 -11.50
N LEU A 485 -17.27 -4.27 -10.40
CA LEU A 485 -16.61 -3.38 -9.46
C LEU A 485 -15.53 -2.51 -10.14
N TYR A 486 -14.68 -3.12 -10.98
CA TYR A 486 -13.65 -2.41 -11.74
C TYR A 486 -14.23 -1.46 -12.79
N MET A 487 -15.30 -1.84 -13.48
CA MET A 487 -15.98 -0.96 -14.43
C MET A 487 -16.61 0.25 -13.72
N GLN A 488 -17.17 0.07 -12.53
CA GLN A 488 -17.71 1.16 -11.72
C GLN A 488 -16.62 2.12 -11.21
N ALA A 489 -15.55 1.58 -10.63
CA ALA A 489 -14.50 2.40 -10.03
C ALA A 489 -13.55 3.02 -11.07
N GLY A 490 -13.14 2.27 -12.09
CA GLY A 490 -12.20 2.70 -13.13
C GLY A 490 -12.86 3.25 -14.40
N GLY A 491 -13.87 2.54 -14.91
CA GLY A 491 -14.56 2.89 -16.14
C GLY A 491 -15.40 4.15 -15.97
N GLU A 492 -16.38 4.11 -15.06
CA GLU A 492 -17.23 5.26 -14.73
C GLU A 492 -16.48 6.29 -13.89
N GLY A 493 -15.55 5.85 -13.04
CA GLY A 493 -14.80 6.73 -12.14
C GLY A 493 -15.56 7.10 -10.87
N LYS A 494 -16.48 6.24 -10.41
CA LYS A 494 -17.26 6.48 -9.20
C LYS A 494 -16.49 5.99 -7.97
N PRO A 495 -16.24 6.83 -6.95
CA PRO A 495 -15.70 6.39 -5.67
C PRO A 495 -16.52 5.24 -5.09
N THR A 496 -15.86 4.12 -4.79
CA THR A 496 -16.51 2.86 -4.44
C THR A 496 -15.78 2.20 -3.28
N THR A 497 -16.52 1.87 -2.22
CA THR A 497 -16.02 1.07 -1.10
C THR A 497 -16.48 -0.38 -1.26
N PHE A 498 -15.55 -1.31 -1.43
CA PHE A 498 -15.79 -2.74 -1.44
C PHE A 498 -15.67 -3.33 -0.04
N VAL A 499 -16.79 -3.72 0.56
CA VAL A 499 -16.83 -4.36 1.89
C VAL A 499 -16.81 -5.88 1.72
N PHE A 500 -15.75 -6.51 2.22
CA PHE A 500 -15.58 -7.97 2.17
C PHE A 500 -15.34 -8.54 3.57
N SER A 501 -16.14 -9.54 3.95
CA SER A 501 -16.07 -10.20 5.26
C SER A 501 -15.49 -11.60 5.16
N ASP A 502 -14.85 -12.07 6.23
CA ASP A 502 -14.38 -13.46 6.32
C ASP A 502 -15.51 -14.49 6.21
N THR A 503 -16.73 -14.14 6.64
CA THR A 503 -17.95 -14.94 6.42
C THR A 503 -18.29 -15.11 4.94
N GLN A 504 -17.79 -14.22 4.09
CA GLN A 504 -17.97 -14.27 2.65
C GLN A 504 -16.89 -15.09 1.91
N LEU A 505 -15.88 -15.56 2.63
CA LEU A 505 -14.80 -16.31 2.04
C LEU A 505 -15.15 -17.80 1.87
N LYS A 506 -15.53 -18.20 0.66
CA LYS A 506 -15.84 -19.59 0.31
C LYS A 506 -14.63 -20.38 -0.21
N GLU A 507 -13.81 -19.73 -1.02
CA GLU A 507 -12.61 -20.31 -1.63
C GLU A 507 -11.42 -19.40 -1.30
N GLU A 508 -10.27 -19.97 -0.93
CA GLU A 508 -9.09 -19.19 -0.57
C GLU A 508 -8.52 -18.40 -1.78
N SER A 509 -8.90 -18.76 -3.02
CA SER A 509 -8.59 -18.00 -4.24
C SER A 509 -9.09 -16.55 -4.18
N PHE A 510 -10.19 -16.28 -3.47
CA PHE A 510 -10.73 -14.91 -3.39
C PHE A 510 -9.73 -13.97 -2.68
N LEU A 511 -8.98 -14.47 -1.71
CA LEU A 511 -7.95 -13.70 -1.03
C LEU A 511 -6.71 -13.49 -1.90
N GLU A 512 -6.42 -14.39 -2.84
CA GLU A 512 -5.36 -14.18 -3.83
C GLU A 512 -5.73 -13.02 -4.76
N ASP A 513 -6.97 -12.97 -5.25
CA ASP A 513 -7.46 -11.87 -6.07
C ASP A 513 -7.46 -10.55 -5.29
N ILE A 514 -7.96 -10.53 -4.03
CA ILE A 514 -7.91 -9.35 -3.16
C ILE A 514 -6.46 -8.92 -2.89
N ASN A 515 -5.53 -9.84 -2.67
CA ASN A 515 -4.11 -9.53 -2.51
C ASN A 515 -3.54 -8.83 -3.77
N ASN A 516 -3.97 -9.25 -4.96
CA ASN A 516 -3.60 -8.61 -6.22
C ASN A 516 -4.23 -7.20 -6.37
N ILE A 517 -5.51 -7.03 -5.98
CA ILE A 517 -6.16 -5.70 -5.92
C ILE A 517 -5.36 -4.75 -5.00
N LEU A 518 -4.96 -5.22 -3.82
CA LEU A 518 -4.22 -4.41 -2.84
C LEU A 518 -2.77 -4.11 -3.23
N SER A 519 -2.13 -4.97 -4.03
CA SER A 519 -0.73 -4.83 -4.43
C SER A 519 -0.58 -4.09 -5.77
N SER A 520 -0.92 -4.74 -6.88
CA SER A 520 -0.85 -4.20 -8.25
C SER A 520 -2.10 -3.41 -8.65
N GLY A 521 -3.25 -3.66 -8.03
CA GLY A 521 -4.53 -3.11 -8.49
C GLY A 521 -5.04 -3.78 -9.77
N GLU A 522 -4.44 -4.90 -10.17
CA GLU A 522 -4.86 -5.70 -11.31
C GLU A 522 -4.94 -7.16 -10.89
N VAL A 523 -6.08 -7.80 -11.17
CA VAL A 523 -6.27 -9.23 -11.01
C VAL A 523 -5.92 -9.92 -12.33
N PRO A 524 -4.97 -10.88 -12.34
CA PRO A 524 -4.58 -11.59 -13.56
C PRO A 524 -5.76 -12.24 -14.27
N ASN A 525 -5.81 -12.12 -15.60
CA ASN A 525 -6.83 -12.74 -16.46
C ASN A 525 -8.29 -12.38 -16.11
N LEU A 526 -8.52 -11.31 -15.33
CA LEU A 526 -9.88 -10.85 -15.01
C LEU A 526 -10.64 -10.36 -16.25
N PHE A 527 -9.96 -9.58 -17.11
CA PHE A 527 -10.51 -9.04 -18.35
C PHE A 527 -9.92 -9.76 -19.57
N GLY A 528 -10.79 -10.41 -20.35
CA GLY A 528 -10.42 -10.99 -21.63
C GLY A 528 -10.15 -9.94 -22.71
N LYS A 529 -9.73 -10.37 -23.90
CA LYS A 529 -9.45 -9.46 -25.03
C LYS A 529 -10.68 -8.65 -25.44
N GLU A 530 -11.86 -9.27 -25.43
CA GLU A 530 -13.13 -8.62 -25.76
C GLU A 530 -13.55 -7.63 -24.66
N ASP A 531 -13.44 -8.01 -23.39
CA ASP A 531 -13.77 -7.13 -22.26
C ASP A 531 -12.89 -5.89 -22.21
N LYS A 532 -11.60 -6.01 -22.58
CA LYS A 532 -10.67 -4.87 -22.64
C LYS A 532 -11.12 -3.80 -23.63
N MET A 533 -11.80 -4.17 -24.73
CA MET A 533 -12.34 -3.17 -25.65
C MET A 533 -13.45 -2.33 -24.98
N ALA A 534 -14.34 -2.96 -24.21
CA ALA A 534 -15.37 -2.26 -23.46
C ALA A 534 -14.77 -1.32 -22.40
N VAL A 535 -13.71 -1.77 -21.70
CA VAL A 535 -12.94 -0.93 -20.77
C VAL A 535 -12.38 0.30 -21.47
N PHE A 536 -11.73 0.13 -22.62
CA PHE A 536 -11.12 1.23 -23.37
C PHE A 536 -12.16 2.26 -23.81
N GLU A 537 -13.32 1.83 -24.30
CA GLU A 537 -14.40 2.75 -24.66
C GLU A 537 -14.94 3.52 -23.45
N ALA A 538 -15.06 2.88 -22.29
CA ALA A 538 -15.52 3.54 -21.06
C ALA A 538 -14.53 4.61 -20.56
N VAL A 539 -13.22 4.36 -20.62
CA VAL A 539 -12.21 5.31 -20.09
C VAL A 539 -11.76 6.36 -21.10
N ARG A 540 -11.97 6.16 -22.41
CA ARG A 540 -11.48 7.06 -23.48
C ARG A 540 -11.86 8.54 -23.25
N PRO A 541 -13.09 8.91 -22.85
CA PRO A 541 -13.43 10.31 -22.61
C PRO A 541 -12.60 10.96 -21.49
N ALA A 542 -12.41 10.24 -20.38
CA ALA A 542 -11.62 10.70 -19.24
C ALA A 542 -10.12 10.73 -19.56
N ALA A 543 -9.61 9.72 -20.26
CA ALA A 543 -8.22 9.65 -20.70
C ALA A 543 -7.87 10.83 -21.63
N LYS A 544 -8.76 11.17 -22.57
CA LYS A 544 -8.59 12.32 -23.46
C LYS A 544 -8.59 13.65 -22.69
N LYS A 545 -9.45 13.80 -21.68
CA LYS A 545 -9.47 14.99 -20.80
C LYS A 545 -8.16 15.11 -20.00
N ALA A 546 -7.57 13.98 -19.59
CA ALA A 546 -6.30 13.92 -18.88
C ALA A 546 -5.05 14.01 -19.79
N GLY A 547 -5.23 14.14 -21.12
CA GLY A 547 -4.12 14.24 -22.08
C GLY A 547 -3.34 12.93 -22.28
N ILE A 548 -3.93 11.79 -21.97
CA ILE A 548 -3.30 10.47 -22.15
C ILE A 548 -3.35 10.07 -23.62
N VAL A 549 -2.24 9.52 -24.13
CA VAL A 549 -2.14 9.02 -25.51
C VAL A 549 -3.05 7.80 -25.69
N GLU A 550 -3.89 7.80 -26.73
CA GLU A 550 -4.87 6.74 -27.02
C GLU A 550 -4.24 5.45 -27.60
N THR A 551 -3.33 4.85 -26.85
CA THR A 551 -2.81 3.50 -27.11
C THR A 551 -3.38 2.51 -26.11
N ALA A 552 -3.55 1.24 -26.51
CA ALA A 552 -4.13 0.21 -25.63
C ALA A 552 -3.40 0.10 -24.29
N ASP A 553 -2.06 0.12 -24.30
CA ASP A 553 -1.23 0.05 -23.09
C ASP A 553 -1.46 1.24 -22.17
N LYS A 554 -1.55 2.47 -22.71
CA LYS A 554 -1.76 3.68 -21.92
C LYS A 554 -3.19 3.84 -21.41
N LEU A 555 -4.18 3.38 -22.18
CA LEU A 555 -5.57 3.33 -21.71
C LEU A 555 -5.74 2.28 -20.59
N TRP A 556 -5.04 1.15 -20.67
CA TRP A 556 -5.03 0.15 -19.60
C TRP A 556 -4.37 0.69 -18.34
N GLU A 557 -3.18 1.29 -18.45
CA GLU A 557 -2.48 1.92 -17.33
C GLU A 557 -3.35 2.99 -16.66
N PHE A 558 -4.00 3.85 -17.46
CA PHE A 558 -4.93 4.87 -16.95
C PHE A 558 -6.15 4.26 -16.26
N PHE A 559 -6.73 3.20 -16.80
CA PHE A 559 -7.85 2.48 -16.19
C PHE A 559 -7.47 1.90 -14.81
N ILE A 560 -6.31 1.25 -14.71
CA ILE A 560 -5.83 0.68 -13.43
C ILE A 560 -5.54 1.80 -12.42
N ASP A 561 -4.86 2.88 -12.82
CA ASP A 561 -4.60 4.02 -11.94
C ASP A 561 -5.90 4.65 -11.43
N ARG A 562 -6.88 4.86 -12.32
CA ARG A 562 -8.20 5.39 -11.96
C ARG A 562 -8.99 4.43 -11.07
N THR A 563 -8.90 3.13 -11.32
CA THR A 563 -9.51 2.12 -10.44
C THR A 563 -8.91 2.19 -9.04
N ARG A 564 -7.57 2.22 -8.92
CA ARG A 564 -6.89 2.28 -7.62
C ARG A 564 -7.14 3.58 -6.85
N ALA A 565 -7.42 4.67 -7.55
CA ALA A 565 -7.77 5.95 -6.93
C ALA A 565 -9.18 5.94 -6.33
N ASN A 566 -10.13 5.23 -6.96
CA ASN A 566 -11.54 5.24 -6.60
C ASN A 566 -12.03 3.98 -5.87
N LEU A 567 -11.29 2.88 -5.92
CA LEU A 567 -11.64 1.61 -5.28
C LEU A 567 -10.96 1.49 -3.92
N HIS A 568 -11.76 1.42 -2.87
CA HIS A 568 -11.31 1.26 -1.50
C HIS A 568 -11.80 -0.08 -0.96
N VAL A 569 -10.88 -0.95 -0.56
CA VAL A 569 -11.20 -2.27 0.00
C VAL A 569 -11.26 -2.20 1.51
N VAL A 570 -12.38 -2.64 2.09
CA VAL A 570 -12.59 -2.75 3.55
C VAL A 570 -12.78 -4.21 3.93
N LEU A 571 -11.77 -4.78 4.58
CA LEU A 571 -11.75 -6.19 4.97
C LEU A 571 -12.20 -6.37 6.41
N CYS A 572 -13.29 -7.10 6.64
CA CYS A 572 -13.77 -7.46 7.98
C CYS A 572 -13.28 -8.87 8.35
N MET A 573 -12.26 -8.98 9.21
CA MET A 573 -11.59 -10.25 9.52
C MET A 573 -11.63 -10.61 11.00
N SER A 574 -12.19 -11.76 11.37
CA SER A 574 -12.20 -12.21 12.76
C SER A 574 -10.80 -12.66 13.19
N PRO A 575 -10.26 -12.17 14.32
CA PRO A 575 -9.00 -12.64 14.87
C PRO A 575 -9.12 -14.02 15.55
N VAL A 576 -10.34 -14.58 15.63
CA VAL A 576 -10.61 -15.85 16.32
C VAL A 576 -10.10 -17.03 15.48
N GLY A 577 -9.31 -17.90 16.10
CA GLY A 577 -8.74 -19.10 15.46
C GLY A 577 -7.45 -18.82 14.68
N GLU A 578 -6.95 -19.84 13.98
CA GLU A 578 -5.67 -19.74 13.26
C GLU A 578 -5.80 -19.12 11.85
N GLY A 579 -7.02 -19.03 11.32
CA GLY A 579 -7.29 -18.58 9.95
C GLY A 579 -6.74 -17.18 9.67
N PHE A 580 -7.00 -16.22 10.56
CA PHE A 580 -6.51 -14.85 10.43
C PHE A 580 -4.98 -14.77 10.34
N ARG A 581 -4.29 -15.46 11.27
CA ARG A 581 -2.82 -15.51 11.30
C ARG A 581 -2.25 -16.15 10.04
N ASN A 582 -2.84 -17.25 9.58
CA ASN A 582 -2.37 -17.94 8.39
C ASN A 582 -2.54 -17.06 7.14
N ARG A 583 -3.67 -16.37 7.00
CA ARG A 583 -3.94 -15.43 5.90
C ARG A 583 -2.98 -14.25 5.89
N CYS A 584 -2.70 -13.64 7.05
CA CYS A 584 -1.73 -12.54 7.14
C CYS A 584 -0.31 -12.94 6.69
N ARG A 585 0.05 -14.22 6.86
CA ARG A 585 1.35 -14.78 6.40
C ARG A 585 1.34 -15.15 4.93
N MET A 586 0.21 -15.64 4.42
CA MET A 586 0.03 -16.09 3.04
C MET A 586 -0.13 -14.93 2.06
N TYR A 587 -0.76 -13.84 2.51
CA TYR A 587 -1.13 -12.69 1.69
C TYR A 587 -0.57 -11.40 2.31
N PRO A 588 0.70 -11.05 2.03
CA PRO A 588 1.38 -9.91 2.66
C PRO A 588 0.70 -8.56 2.38
N ALA A 589 -0.03 -8.41 1.25
CA ALA A 589 -0.71 -7.16 0.94
C ALA A 589 -1.83 -6.85 1.95
N LEU A 590 -2.42 -7.87 2.59
CA LEU A 590 -3.41 -7.67 3.65
C LEU A 590 -2.86 -6.85 4.80
N VAL A 591 -1.58 -7.03 5.15
CA VAL A 591 -0.93 -6.29 6.24
C VAL A 591 -0.25 -5.03 5.72
N ASN A 592 0.42 -5.11 4.57
CA ASN A 592 1.29 -4.04 4.10
C ASN A 592 0.55 -2.93 3.32
N CYS A 593 -0.65 -3.20 2.81
CA CYS A 593 -1.41 -2.27 1.97
C CYS A 593 -2.72 -1.80 2.60
N THR A 594 -3.07 -2.28 3.80
CA THR A 594 -4.26 -1.82 4.54
C THR A 594 -3.86 -1.05 5.80
N THR A 595 -4.71 -0.15 6.25
CA THR A 595 -4.67 0.43 7.59
C THR A 595 -5.56 -0.40 8.50
N MET A 596 -5.01 -0.80 9.64
CA MET A 596 -5.71 -1.69 10.56
C MET A 596 -6.47 -0.91 11.61
N ASP A 597 -7.68 -1.34 11.88
CA ASP A 597 -8.52 -0.83 12.96
C ASP A 597 -9.05 -2.00 13.77
N TYR A 598 -8.64 -2.05 15.04
CA TYR A 598 -9.00 -3.13 15.97
C TYR A 598 -10.25 -2.75 16.76
N PHE A 599 -11.30 -3.54 16.59
CA PHE A 599 -12.57 -3.42 17.28
C PHE A 599 -12.49 -4.16 18.61
N HIS A 600 -12.28 -3.40 19.68
CA HIS A 600 -12.25 -3.93 21.03
C HIS A 600 -13.65 -4.39 21.49
N PRO A 601 -13.73 -5.28 22.50
CA PRO A 601 -14.98 -5.58 23.17
C PRO A 601 -15.61 -4.30 23.72
N TRP A 602 -16.93 -4.20 23.64
CA TRP A 602 -17.66 -3.01 24.07
C TRP A 602 -17.38 -2.68 25.55
N PRO A 603 -17.02 -1.43 25.86
CA PRO A 603 -16.88 -0.99 27.24
C PRO A 603 -18.24 -0.85 27.93
N ALA A 604 -18.22 -0.65 29.26
CA ALA A 604 -19.44 -0.68 30.09
C ALA A 604 -20.40 0.49 29.79
N ASP A 605 -19.86 1.64 29.43
CA ASP A 605 -20.58 2.82 28.93
C ASP A 605 -21.31 2.51 27.62
N ALA A 606 -20.66 1.87 26.65
CA ALA A 606 -21.32 1.44 25.41
C ALA A 606 -22.48 0.47 25.69
N LEU A 607 -22.29 -0.51 26.57
CA LEU A 607 -23.36 -1.43 26.98
C LEU A 607 -24.53 -0.72 27.64
N THR A 608 -24.25 0.30 28.47
CA THR A 608 -25.28 1.08 29.16
C THR A 608 -26.09 1.92 28.18
N GLU A 609 -25.43 2.56 27.21
CA GLU A 609 -26.08 3.36 26.17
C GLU A 609 -26.96 2.51 25.26
N VAL A 610 -26.45 1.35 24.82
CA VAL A 610 -27.22 0.37 24.05
C VAL A 610 -28.45 -0.09 24.85
N ALA A 611 -28.29 -0.46 26.11
CA ALA A 611 -29.40 -0.87 26.96
C ALA A 611 -30.43 0.25 27.15
N ALA A 612 -29.99 1.50 27.34
CA ALA A 612 -30.86 2.66 27.49
C ALA A 612 -31.71 2.91 26.23
N LYS A 613 -31.11 2.82 25.04
CA LYS A 613 -31.84 2.95 23.76
C LYS A 613 -32.93 1.87 23.65
N PHE A 614 -32.58 0.60 23.80
CA PHE A 614 -33.56 -0.50 23.71
C PHE A 614 -34.68 -0.40 24.75
N LEU A 615 -34.36 -0.02 26.00
CA LEU A 615 -35.38 0.19 27.04
C LEU A 615 -36.30 1.37 26.75
N SER A 616 -35.81 2.41 26.07
CA SER A 616 -36.63 3.56 25.67
C SER A 616 -37.63 3.23 24.56
N GLU A 617 -37.28 2.29 23.66
CA GLU A 617 -38.14 1.79 22.59
C GLU A 617 -39.17 0.75 23.07
N THR A 618 -38.97 0.15 24.25
CA THR A 618 -39.87 -0.86 24.84
C THR A 618 -40.96 -0.23 25.73
N LYS A 619 -41.12 1.08 25.73
CA LYS A 619 -42.22 1.81 26.38
C LYS A 619 -43.21 2.31 25.34
#